data_AF-A0A1A9GDI9-F1
#
_entry.id   AF-A0A1A9GDI9-F1
#
_cell.length_a   1.000
_cell.length_b   1.000
_cell.length_c   1.000
_cell.angle_alpha   90.00
_cell.angle_beta   90.00
_cell.angle_gamma   90.00
#
_symmetry.space_group_name_H-M   'P 1'
#
loop_
_entity.id
_entity.type
_entity.pdbx_description
1 polymer ?
#
loop_
_entity_poly.entity_id
_entity_poly.type
_entity_poly.pdbx_seq_one_letter_code
_entity_poly.pdbx_strand_id
1 'polypeptide(L)' 'MAIENAAELVKLLADELNRRGTKPEEFAELTGISEERLELLQKGAWNQLTLREIAIISETLHVDFWRL' A
#
# COMPACT_ATOMS: atom_id res chain seq x y z
N MET A 1 -11.64 -5.87 11.09
CA MET A 1 -11.31 -7.21 10.55
C MET A 1 -9.84 -7.40 10.85
N ALA A 2 -9.46 -8.45 11.56
CA ALA A 2 -8.04 -8.74 11.75
C ALA A 2 -7.46 -9.06 10.38
N ILE A 3 -6.28 -8.53 10.06
CA ILE A 3 -5.57 -8.88 8.83
C ILE A 3 -4.80 -10.15 9.15
N GLU A 4 -5.14 -11.22 8.45
CA GLU A 4 -4.61 -12.55 8.76
C GLU A 4 -3.35 -12.85 7.94
N ASN A 5 -3.11 -12.12 6.85
CA ASN A 5 -1.95 -12.32 5.98
C ASN A 5 -1.56 -11.07 5.15
N ALA A 6 -0.39 -11.14 4.53
CA ALA A 6 0.16 -10.05 3.71
C ALA A 6 -0.70 -9.71 2.48
N ALA A 7 -1.44 -10.67 1.92
CA ALA A 7 -2.29 -10.41 0.76
C ALA A 7 -3.50 -9.54 1.13
N GLU A 8 -4.13 -9.81 2.26
CA GLU A 8 -5.22 -8.99 2.81
C GLU A 8 -4.75 -7.58 3.15
N LEU A 9 -3.54 -7.46 3.69
CA LEU A 9 -2.93 -6.16 3.95
C LEU A 9 -2.76 -5.35 2.66
N VAL A 10 -2.12 -5.93 1.65
CA VAL A 10 -1.88 -5.26 0.38
C VAL A 10 -3.18 -4.85 -0.29
N LYS A 11 -4.22 -5.70 -0.21
CA LYS A 11 -5.55 -5.35 -0.70
C LYS A 11 -6.14 -4.14 0.04
N LEU A 12 -6.07 -4.12 1.37
CA LEU A 12 -6.55 -3.01 2.18
C LEU A 12 -5.82 -1.70 1.85
N LEU A 13 -4.51 -1.75 1.63
CA LEU A 13 -3.71 -0.59 1.24
C LEU A 13 -4.06 -0.09 -0.17
N ALA A 14 -4.30 -0.99 -1.13
CA ALA A 14 -4.75 -0.62 -2.47
C ALA A 14 -6.14 0.05 -2.42
N ASP A 15 -7.06 -0.51 -1.64
CA ASP A 15 -8.40 0.05 -1.45
C ASP A 15 -8.34 1.44 -0.80
N GLU A 16 -7.50 1.63 0.22
CA GLU A 16 -7.32 2.93 0.88
C GLU A 16 -6.67 3.98 -0.03
N LEU A 17 -5.67 3.58 -0.83
CA LEU A 17 -5.04 4.45 -1.83
C LEU A 17 -6.07 4.92 -2.87
N ASN A 18 -6.91 4.00 -3.37
CA ASN A 18 -7.99 4.33 -4.30
C ASN A 18 -9.04 5.23 -3.66
N ARG A 19 -9.41 4.98 -2.40
CA ARG A 19 -10.39 5.78 -1.66
C ARG A 19 -9.95 7.24 -1.49
N ARG A 20 -8.65 7.48 -1.33
CA ARG A 20 -8.09 8.85 -1.22
C ARG A 20 -8.08 9.59 -2.54
N GLY A 21 -8.17 8.89 -3.67
CA GLY A 21 -8.11 9.48 -5.00
C GLY A 21 -6.77 10.17 -5.30
N THR A 22 -5.71 9.82 -4.57
CA THR A 22 -4.36 10.35 -4.81
C THR A 22 -3.85 9.82 -6.14
N LYS A 23 -3.30 10.70 -6.97
CA LYS A 23 -2.70 10.27 -8.24
C LYS A 23 -1.46 9.42 -7.97
N PRO A 24 -1.19 8.38 -8.79
CA PRO A 24 0.01 7.56 -8.64
C PRO A 24 1.32 8.38 -8.61
N GLU A 25 1.42 9.41 -9.47
CA GLU A 25 2.56 10.33 -9.53
C GLU A 25 2.79 11.07 -8.20
N GLU A 26 1.74 11.69 -7.64
CA GLU A 26 1.80 12.41 -6.37
C GLU A 26 2.18 11.46 -5.22
N PHE A 27 1.64 10.25 -5.22
CA PHE A 27 1.94 9.26 -4.19
C PHE A 27 3.37 8.71 -4.32
N ALA A 28 3.89 8.60 -5.54
CA ALA A 28 5.27 8.22 -5.81
C ALA A 28 6.24 9.27 -5.28
N GLU A 29 5.94 10.56 -5.45
CA GLU A 29 6.73 11.66 -4.87
C GLU A 29 6.73 11.62 -3.33
N LEU A 30 5.58 11.35 -2.71
CA LEU A 30 5.45 11.28 -1.25
C LEU A 30 6.22 10.10 -0.63
N THR A 31 6.20 8.95 -1.29
CA THR A 31 6.76 7.71 -0.74
C THR A 31 8.16 7.39 -1.23
N GLY A 32 8.60 7.98 -2.34
CA GLY A 32 9.80 7.58 -3.07
C GLY A 32 9.69 6.22 -3.76
N ILE A 33 8.49 5.63 -3.80
CA ILE A 33 8.21 4.36 -4.47
C ILE A 33 7.78 4.68 -5.90
N SER A 34 8.41 4.05 -6.90
CA SER A 34 8.05 4.33 -8.29
C SER A 34 6.62 3.91 -8.63
N GLU A 35 6.02 4.57 -9.61
CA GLU A 35 4.66 4.27 -10.09
C GLU A 35 4.49 2.80 -10.50
N GLU A 36 5.49 2.21 -11.17
CA GLU A 36 5.50 0.78 -11.52
C GLU A 36 5.31 -0.12 -10.29
N ARG A 37 5.94 0.24 -9.16
CA ARG A 37 5.79 -0.52 -7.91
C ARG A 37 4.45 -0.26 -7.25
N LEU A 38 3.90 0.95 -7.34
CA LEU A 38 2.54 1.25 -6.89
C LEU A 38 1.49 0.50 -7.72
N GLU A 39 1.75 0.21 -9.01
CA GLU A 39 0.87 -0.66 -9.78
C GLU A 39 0.83 -2.10 -9.24
N LEU A 40 1.94 -2.62 -8.69
CA LEU A 40 1.95 -3.95 -8.07
C LEU A 40 1.02 -4.00 -6.85
N LEU A 41 0.98 -2.92 -6.06
CA LEU A 41 0.01 -2.75 -4.97
C LEU A 41 -1.42 -2.82 -5.51
N GLN A 42 -1.74 -2.04 -6.55
CA GLN A 42 -3.07 -1.99 -7.16
C GLN A 42 -3.49 -3.33 -7.80
N LYS A 43 -2.54 -4.11 -8.31
CA LYS A 43 -2.75 -5.46 -8.85
C LYS A 43 -2.86 -6.53 -7.75
N GLY A 44 -2.65 -6.18 -6.48
CA GLY A 44 -2.67 -7.12 -5.36
C GLY A 44 -1.47 -8.07 -5.34
N ALA A 45 -0.38 -7.73 -6.03
CA ALA A 45 0.81 -8.56 -6.19
C ALA A 45 1.71 -8.52 -4.94
N TRP A 46 1.16 -8.90 -3.79
CA TRP A 46 1.78 -8.79 -2.47
C TRP A 46 3.14 -9.48 -2.36
N ASN A 47 3.33 -10.57 -3.09
CA ASN A 47 4.57 -11.35 -3.12
C ASN A 47 5.69 -10.70 -3.94
N GLN A 48 5.39 -9.62 -4.67
CA GLN A 48 6.34 -8.82 -5.45
C GLN A 48 6.68 -7.48 -4.77
N LEU A 49 5.97 -7.15 -3.69
CA LEU A 49 6.24 -6.01 -2.83
C LEU A 49 7.22 -6.39 -1.72
N THR A 50 8.09 -5.45 -1.37
CA THR A 50 8.99 -5.62 -0.23
C THR A 50 8.28 -5.22 1.06
N LEU A 51 8.71 -5.78 2.19
CA LEU A 51 8.22 -5.37 3.51
C LEU A 51 8.42 -3.86 3.75
N ARG A 52 9.49 -3.29 3.20
CA ARG A 52 9.80 -1.86 3.31
C ARG A 52 8.77 -1.01 2.56
N GLU A 53 8.39 -1.39 1.35
CA GLU A 53 7.34 -0.66 0.62
C GLU A 53 6.01 -0.75 1.34
N ILE A 54 5.64 -1.94 1.80
CA ILE A 54 4.39 -2.13 2.54
C ILE A 54 4.37 -1.24 3.79
N ALA A 55 5.48 -1.15 4.52
CA ALA A 55 5.60 -0.25 5.67
C ALA A 55 5.45 1.23 5.28
N ILE A 56 6.21 1.71 4.29
CA ILE A 56 6.16 3.11 3.83
C ILE A 56 4.74 3.49 3.34
N ILE A 57 4.12 2.62 2.55
CA ILE A 57 2.76 2.83 2.02
C ILE A 57 1.77 2.92 3.18
N SER A 58 1.88 2.02 4.16
CA SER A 58 0.98 2.00 5.31
C SER A 58 1.13 3.23 6.20
N GLU A 59 2.36 3.66 6.46
CA GLU A 59 2.66 4.90 7.20
C GLU A 59 2.09 6.12 6.47
N THR A 60 2.29 6.20 5.16
CA THR A 60 1.80 7.31 4.32
C THR A 60 0.28 7.32 4.23
N LEU A 61 -0.35 6.14 4.22
CA LEU A 61 -1.80 6.00 4.28
C LEU A 61 -2.34 6.08 5.72
N HIS A 62 -1.52 6.31 6.73
CA HIS A 62 -1.92 6.30 8.15
C HIS A 62 -2.77 5.06 8.52
N VAL A 63 -2.41 3.91 7.95
CA VAL A 63 -3.02 2.62 8.26
C VAL A 63 -2.22 2.00 9.40
N ASP A 64 -2.80 2.02 10.60
CA ASP A 64 -2.16 1.49 11.79
C ASP A 64 -2.22 -0.05 11.80
N PHE A 65 -1.04 -0.68 11.76
CA PHE A 65 -0.90 -2.12 11.96
C PHE A 65 -1.24 -2.59 13.38
N TRP A 66 -1.16 -1.69 14.36
CA TRP A 66 -1.30 -2.01 15.79
C TRP A 66 -2.74 -2.20 16.25
N ARG A 67 -3.72 -1.95 15.37
CA ARG A 67 -5.15 -2.23 15.62
C ARG A 67 -5.64 -3.52 14.97
N LEU A 68 -4.71 -4.36 14.48
CA LEU A 68 -4.98 -5.65 13.86
C LEU A 68 -4.93 -6.79 14.88
#